data_AF-A0A7Y5NK68-F1
#
_entry.id   AF-A0A7Y5NK68-F1
#
_cell.length_a   1.000
_cell.length_b   1.000
_cell.length_c   1.000
_cell.angle_alpha   90.00
_cell.angle_beta   90.00
_cell.angle_gamma   90.00
#
_symmetry.space_group_name_H-M   'P 1'
#
loop_
_entity.id
_entity.type
_entity.pdbx_description
1 polymer ?
#
loop_
_entity_poly.entity_id
_entity_poly.type
_entity_poly.pdbx_seq_one_letter_code
_entity_poly.pdbx_strand_id
1 'polypeptide(L)'
;MATCATFPQVDVGAMAGGSLECRAYHASAAAAEPATHCGHAGISGGDLNPQDETPGACGDGCDADCDLLLTSCTGADDEKQWAGDKSACVADCRVLPMARSTDPFDVSDTFEESFNCHLDHADGDARRSRHPLHTSDESRTLLP
;
A
#
# COMPACT_ATOMS: atom_id res chain seq x y z
N MET A 1 -9.21 -3.38 -13.87
CA MET A 1 -7.80 -3.55 -14.32
C MET A 1 -7.24 -2.19 -14.73
N ALA A 2 -6.87 -1.37 -13.76
CA ALA A 2 -6.17 -0.09 -13.97
C ALA A 2 -4.92 0.03 -13.08
N THR A 3 -4.84 -0.75 -11.99
CA THR A 3 -3.73 -0.82 -11.03
C THR A 3 -2.36 -0.96 -11.67
N CYS A 4 -2.16 -1.88 -12.64
CA CYS A 4 -0.83 -2.04 -13.23
C CYS A 4 -0.31 -0.79 -13.96
N ALA A 5 -1.20 0.10 -14.41
CA ALA A 5 -0.84 1.34 -15.08
C ALA A 5 -0.42 2.47 -14.13
N THR A 6 -0.60 2.30 -12.81
CA THR A 6 -0.14 3.28 -11.82
C THR A 6 1.35 3.19 -11.56
N PHE A 7 1.97 2.03 -11.86
CA PHE A 7 3.41 1.85 -11.73
C PHE A 7 4.18 2.39 -12.95
N PRO A 8 5.33 3.07 -12.74
CA PRO A 8 6.25 3.40 -13.81
C PRO A 8 6.63 2.17 -14.64
N GLN A 9 6.85 2.38 -15.94
CA GLN A 9 7.38 1.36 -16.85
C GLN A 9 8.84 1.67 -17.13
N VAL A 10 9.69 0.65 -17.12
CA VAL A 10 11.12 0.71 -17.45
C VAL A 10 11.51 -0.50 -18.30
N ASP A 11 12.81 -0.75 -18.46
CA ASP A 11 13.31 -1.90 -19.21
C ASP A 11 12.89 -3.24 -18.57
N VAL A 12 12.56 -4.20 -19.43
CA VAL A 12 12.24 -5.57 -19.03
C VAL A 12 13.41 -6.20 -18.26
N GLY A 13 13.11 -6.79 -17.11
CA GLY A 13 14.11 -7.43 -16.26
C GLY A 13 14.73 -6.49 -15.22
N ALA A 14 14.20 -5.27 -15.05
CA ALA A 14 14.49 -4.49 -13.85
C ALA A 14 14.26 -5.33 -12.59
N MET A 15 15.20 -5.28 -11.65
CA MET A 15 15.16 -6.03 -10.38
C MET A 15 15.14 -5.08 -9.17
N ALA A 16 15.06 -3.77 -9.42
CA ALA A 16 15.00 -2.75 -8.41
C ALA A 16 14.25 -1.51 -8.92
N GLY A 17 13.73 -0.70 -7.98
CA GLY A 17 13.00 0.54 -8.25
C GLY A 17 11.48 0.34 -8.42
N GLY A 18 10.73 1.45 -8.47
CA GLY A 18 9.27 1.49 -8.37
C GLY A 18 8.43 0.84 -9.48
N SER A 19 9.03 0.14 -10.45
CA SER A 19 8.39 -0.16 -11.73
C SER A 19 7.55 -1.44 -11.75
N LEU A 20 6.64 -1.54 -12.74
CA LEU A 20 5.90 -2.77 -13.01
C LEU A 20 6.86 -3.93 -13.36
N GLU A 21 7.95 -3.65 -14.07
CA GLU A 21 8.93 -4.66 -14.47
C GLU A 21 9.68 -5.24 -13.25
N CYS A 22 9.99 -4.42 -12.24
CA CYS A 22 10.55 -4.90 -10.97
C CYS A 22 9.60 -5.88 -10.28
N ARG A 23 8.32 -5.50 -10.16
CA ARG A 23 7.30 -6.34 -9.53
C ARG A 23 7.08 -7.64 -10.32
N ALA A 24 7.07 -7.57 -11.65
CA ALA A 24 6.94 -8.74 -12.51
C ALA A 24 8.14 -9.69 -12.41
N TYR A 25 9.37 -9.16 -12.28
CA TYR A 25 10.57 -9.96 -12.02
C TYR A 25 10.42 -10.72 -10.70
N HIS A 26 10.08 -10.02 -9.62
CA HIS A 26 9.93 -10.64 -8.31
C HIS A 26 8.76 -11.62 -8.23
N ALA A 27 7.63 -11.33 -8.88
CA ALA A 27 6.53 -12.28 -9.01
C ALA A 27 6.97 -13.58 -9.71
N SER A 28 7.82 -13.47 -10.74
CA SER A 28 8.34 -14.63 -11.47
C SER A 28 9.37 -15.40 -10.64
N ALA A 29 10.27 -14.70 -9.94
CA ALA A 29 11.32 -15.30 -9.11
C ALA A 29 10.76 -16.01 -7.86
N ALA A 30 9.60 -15.57 -7.36
CA ALA A 30 8.89 -16.20 -6.25
C ALA A 30 8.48 -17.66 -6.52
N ALA A 31 8.43 -18.10 -7.79
CA ALA A 31 8.22 -19.50 -8.11
C ALA A 31 9.37 -20.41 -7.59
N ALA A 32 10.59 -19.87 -7.46
CA ALA A 32 11.75 -20.58 -6.95
C ALA A 32 12.02 -20.28 -5.46
N GLU A 33 11.92 -19.01 -5.06
CA GLU A 33 12.21 -18.58 -3.68
C GLU A 33 11.13 -17.60 -3.16
N PRO A 34 9.97 -18.12 -2.72
CA PRO A 34 8.83 -17.28 -2.38
C PRO A 34 9.09 -16.38 -1.17
N ALA A 35 9.82 -16.88 -0.17
CA ALA A 35 10.10 -16.12 1.06
C ALA A 35 10.89 -14.82 0.79
N THR A 36 11.75 -14.80 -0.21
CA THR A 36 12.58 -13.64 -0.56
C THR A 36 11.85 -12.70 -1.53
N HIS A 37 10.99 -13.23 -2.41
CA HIS A 37 10.51 -12.47 -3.57
C HIS A 37 9.05 -12.06 -3.51
N CYS A 38 8.17 -12.77 -2.78
CA CYS A 38 6.75 -12.45 -2.73
C CYS A 38 6.50 -11.01 -2.25
N GLY A 39 7.19 -10.58 -1.18
CA GLY A 39 6.99 -9.24 -0.62
C GLY A 39 7.35 -8.09 -1.56
N HIS A 40 8.23 -8.32 -2.54
CA HIS A 40 8.62 -7.30 -3.50
C HIS A 40 7.67 -7.20 -4.70
N ALA A 41 6.82 -8.21 -4.91
CA ALA A 41 5.89 -8.27 -6.04
C ALA A 41 4.58 -7.49 -5.79
N GLY A 42 4.19 -7.32 -4.52
CA GLY A 42 3.01 -6.54 -4.11
C GLY A 42 3.24 -5.04 -4.19
N ILE A 43 2.23 -4.23 -3.91
CA ILE A 43 2.25 -2.76 -4.07
C ILE A 43 3.33 -2.05 -3.24
N SER A 44 3.62 -2.53 -2.03
CA SER A 44 4.67 -1.98 -1.18
C SER A 44 6.08 -2.10 -1.78
N GLY A 45 6.28 -3.00 -2.74
CA GLY A 45 7.59 -3.24 -3.33
C GLY A 45 8.63 -3.77 -2.33
N GLY A 46 8.18 -4.28 -1.19
CA GLY A 46 9.03 -4.75 -0.09
C GLY A 46 9.30 -3.72 1.00
N ASP A 47 8.74 -2.51 0.89
CA ASP A 47 8.78 -1.52 1.96
C ASP A 47 7.64 -1.78 2.96
N LEU A 48 7.96 -2.29 4.15
CA LEU A 48 6.96 -2.60 5.18
C LEU A 48 6.95 -1.57 6.33
N ASN A 49 7.83 -0.58 6.26
CA ASN A 49 8.04 0.39 7.32
C ASN A 49 7.92 1.79 6.75
N PRO A 50 6.69 2.32 6.60
CA PRO A 50 6.49 3.63 5.99
C PRO A 50 7.17 4.78 6.76
N GLN A 51 7.58 4.56 8.01
CA GLN A 51 8.24 5.56 8.85
C GLN A 51 9.74 5.69 8.59
N ASP A 52 10.39 4.66 8.06
CA ASP A 52 11.77 4.76 7.65
C ASP A 52 11.78 5.02 6.14
N GLU A 53 12.38 6.13 5.70
CA GLU A 53 12.34 6.54 4.29
C GLU A 53 13.22 5.64 3.39
N THR A 54 13.38 4.36 3.78
CA THR A 54 14.15 3.36 3.06
C THR A 54 13.23 2.63 2.08
N PRO A 55 13.39 2.82 0.77
CA PRO A 55 12.58 2.10 -0.19
C PRO A 55 12.86 0.60 -0.13
N GLY A 56 11.82 -0.18 -0.39
CA GLY A 56 11.93 -1.60 -0.67
C GLY A 56 12.64 -1.88 -1.99
N ALA A 57 12.81 -3.16 -2.32
CA ALA A 57 13.45 -3.57 -3.56
C ALA A 57 12.78 -2.93 -4.78
N CYS A 58 11.44 -2.89 -4.79
CA CYS A 58 10.66 -2.28 -5.85
C CYS A 58 10.07 -0.90 -5.48
N GLY A 59 10.83 -0.09 -4.74
CA GLY A 59 10.50 1.31 -4.46
C GLY A 59 9.92 1.59 -3.07
N ASP A 60 9.60 2.85 -2.83
CA ASP A 60 8.94 3.33 -1.59
C ASP A 60 7.47 2.92 -1.60
N GLY A 61 7.02 2.32 -0.50
CA GLY A 61 5.69 1.74 -0.36
C GLY A 61 4.61 2.82 -0.28
N CYS A 62 4.88 3.92 0.42
CA CYS A 62 3.96 5.05 0.51
C CYS A 62 3.76 5.75 -0.84
N ASP A 63 4.82 5.89 -1.63
CA ASP A 63 4.72 6.47 -2.97
C ASP A 63 3.83 5.63 -3.89
N ALA A 64 4.00 4.30 -3.84
CA ALA A 64 3.24 3.36 -4.66
C ALA A 64 1.76 3.26 -4.24
N ASP A 65 1.50 3.21 -2.93
CA ASP A 65 0.15 3.20 -2.38
C ASP A 65 -0.60 4.49 -2.72
N CYS A 66 0.03 5.66 -2.51
CA CYS A 66 -0.59 6.94 -2.83
C CYS A 66 -0.83 7.13 -4.34
N ASP A 67 0.04 6.62 -5.22
CA ASP A 67 -0.24 6.62 -6.66
C ASP A 67 -1.49 5.80 -7.00
N LEU A 68 -1.67 4.66 -6.34
CA LEU A 68 -2.84 3.81 -6.55
C LEU A 68 -4.11 4.47 -6.01
N LEU A 69 -4.07 4.95 -4.76
CA LEU A 69 -5.22 5.58 -4.10
C LEU A 69 -5.69 6.81 -4.89
N LEU A 70 -4.78 7.70 -5.27
CA LEU A 70 -5.13 8.92 -6.00
C LEU A 70 -5.62 8.64 -7.43
N THR A 71 -5.23 7.51 -8.02
CA THR A 71 -5.73 7.09 -9.35
C THR A 71 -7.07 6.37 -9.26
N SER A 72 -7.28 5.57 -8.21
CA SER A 72 -8.42 4.65 -8.12
C SER A 72 -9.61 5.24 -7.35
N CYS A 73 -9.34 6.04 -6.33
CA CYS A 73 -10.36 6.66 -5.48
C CYS A 73 -10.75 8.03 -6.05
N THR A 74 -11.61 8.01 -7.07
CA THR A 74 -12.15 9.23 -7.70
C THR A 74 -13.64 9.38 -7.38
N GLY A 75 -14.02 10.32 -6.50
CA GLY A 75 -15.41 10.45 -6.01
C GLY A 75 -15.75 11.83 -5.44
N ALA A 76 -17.01 12.04 -5.04
CA ALA A 76 -17.51 13.31 -4.48
C ALA A 76 -17.47 13.38 -2.94
N ASP A 77 -17.16 12.26 -2.28
CA ASP A 77 -17.14 12.12 -0.83
C ASP A 77 -15.70 12.25 -0.27
N ASP A 78 -15.53 11.99 1.03
CA ASP A 78 -14.27 11.99 1.77
C ASP A 78 -13.14 11.20 1.06
N GLU A 79 -13.45 10.38 0.07
CA GLU A 79 -12.55 9.70 -0.88
C GLU A 79 -11.55 10.62 -1.61
N LYS A 80 -11.80 11.94 -1.65
CA LYS A 80 -10.79 12.95 -2.04
C LYS A 80 -9.94 13.41 -0.86
N GLN A 81 -9.54 12.52 0.06
CA GLN A 81 -8.82 12.87 1.30
C GLN A 81 -7.63 13.81 1.04
N TRP A 82 -7.01 13.69 -0.13
CA TRP A 82 -5.87 14.53 -0.53
C TRP A 82 -6.10 15.39 -1.77
N ALA A 83 -7.30 15.41 -2.37
CA ALA A 83 -7.61 16.20 -3.59
C ALA A 83 -6.60 16.06 -4.76
N GLY A 84 -5.91 14.91 -4.87
CA GLY A 84 -4.85 14.68 -5.85
C GLY A 84 -3.44 15.10 -5.39
N ASP A 85 -3.28 15.59 -4.17
CA ASP A 85 -1.99 15.93 -3.57
C ASP A 85 -1.28 14.68 -3.06
N LYS A 86 -0.40 14.13 -3.91
CA LYS A 86 0.45 12.99 -3.54
C LYS A 86 1.33 13.26 -2.33
N SER A 87 1.84 14.49 -2.17
CA SER A 87 2.74 14.79 -1.07
C SER A 87 2.02 14.77 0.28
N ALA A 88 0.78 15.24 0.33
CA ALA A 88 -0.07 15.14 1.51
C ALA A 88 -0.42 13.67 1.82
N CYS A 89 -0.75 12.87 0.81
CA CYS A 89 -1.00 11.44 0.97
C CYS A 89 0.23 10.71 1.55
N VAL A 90 1.41 10.96 0.99
CA VAL A 90 2.65 10.33 1.47
C VAL A 90 2.97 10.77 2.89
N ALA A 91 2.76 12.03 3.24
CA ALA A 91 2.97 12.51 4.62
C ALA A 91 2.07 11.77 5.63
N ASP A 92 0.81 11.52 5.27
CA ASP A 92 -0.13 10.77 6.11
C ASP A 92 0.24 9.28 6.16
N CYS A 93 0.67 8.69 5.04
CA CYS A 93 1.16 7.32 4.99
C CYS A 93 2.36 7.11 5.93
N ARG A 94 3.30 8.06 5.96
CA ARG A 94 4.51 8.00 6.81
C ARG A 94 4.24 8.05 8.31
N VAL A 95 3.01 8.37 8.73
CA VAL A 95 2.63 8.34 10.16
C VAL A 95 1.76 7.13 10.52
N LEU A 96 1.40 6.29 9.54
CA LEU A 96 0.68 5.04 9.81
C LEU A 96 1.54 4.10 10.66
N PRO A 97 1.00 3.47 11.70
CA PRO A 97 1.65 2.38 12.42
C PRO A 97 2.23 1.33 11.47
N MET A 98 3.48 0.91 11.74
CA MET A 98 4.08 -0.24 11.05
C MET A 98 3.26 -1.50 11.35
N ALA A 99 3.26 -2.43 10.41
CA ALA A 99 2.71 -3.75 10.66
C ALA A 99 3.49 -4.44 11.80
N ARG A 100 2.80 -5.27 12.60
CA ARG A 100 3.48 -6.11 13.62
C ARG A 100 4.16 -7.31 12.96
N SER A 101 3.70 -7.68 11.77
CA SER A 101 4.21 -8.74 10.92
C SER A 101 5.18 -8.20 9.89
N THR A 102 6.27 -8.93 9.69
CA THR A 102 7.21 -8.71 8.59
C THR A 102 6.73 -9.36 7.29
N ASP A 103 5.56 -10.00 7.29
CA ASP A 103 4.94 -10.52 6.08
C ASP A 103 3.92 -9.48 5.56
N PRO A 104 4.14 -8.90 4.36
CA PRO A 104 3.22 -7.92 3.77
C PRO A 104 1.81 -8.45 3.53
N PHE A 105 1.63 -9.78 3.52
CA PHE A 105 0.36 -10.44 3.25
C PHE A 105 -0.28 -11.03 4.53
N ASP A 106 0.28 -10.71 5.70
CA ASP A 106 -0.29 -11.14 6.96
C ASP A 106 -1.56 -10.35 7.29
N VAL A 107 -2.69 -10.96 6.94
CA VAL A 107 -4.03 -10.44 7.22
C VAL A 107 -4.40 -10.45 8.71
N SER A 108 -3.50 -10.87 9.62
CA SER A 108 -3.74 -10.71 11.06
C SER A 108 -3.50 -9.28 11.56
N ASP A 109 -2.76 -8.47 10.80
CA ASP A 109 -2.50 -7.05 11.09
C ASP A 109 -3.55 -6.08 10.51
N THR A 110 -4.50 -6.57 9.70
CA THR A 110 -5.54 -5.75 9.05
C THR A 110 -6.65 -5.29 9.99
N PHE A 111 -6.58 -5.65 11.28
CA PHE A 111 -7.54 -5.20 12.30
C PHE A 111 -7.14 -3.90 13.00
N GLU A 112 -5.93 -3.38 12.73
CA GLU A 112 -5.49 -2.06 13.19
C GLU A 112 -5.23 -1.15 11.97
N GLU A 113 -5.38 0.17 12.15
CA GLU A 113 -5.09 1.22 11.14
C GLU A 113 -3.59 1.27 10.82
N SER A 114 -3.04 0.16 10.31
CA SER A 114 -1.63 -0.04 9.99
C SER A 114 -1.41 0.08 8.49
N PHE A 115 -0.15 0.25 8.08
CA PHE A 115 0.19 0.29 6.67
C PHE A 115 -0.26 -0.99 5.92
N ASN A 116 -0.06 -2.18 6.50
CA ASN A 116 -0.53 -3.43 5.89
C ASN A 116 -2.07 -3.49 5.74
N CYS A 117 -2.82 -2.86 6.64
CA CYS A 117 -4.27 -2.74 6.50
C CYS A 117 -4.66 -1.91 5.27
N HIS A 118 -3.98 -0.78 5.05
CA HIS A 118 -4.18 0.05 3.86
C HIS A 118 -3.83 -0.72 2.58
N LEU A 119 -2.72 -1.46 2.59
CA LEU A 119 -2.32 -2.30 1.45
C LEU A 119 -3.36 -3.40 1.14
N ASP A 120 -3.89 -4.10 2.15
CA ASP A 120 -4.94 -5.11 1.96
C ASP A 120 -6.22 -4.50 1.36
N HIS A 121 -6.60 -3.29 1.80
CA HIS A 121 -7.73 -2.56 1.24
C HIS A 121 -7.48 -2.10 -0.20
N ALA A 122 -6.24 -1.75 -0.55
CA ALA A 122 -5.85 -1.38 -1.89
C ALA A 122 -5.78 -2.60 -2.84
N ASP A 123 -5.40 -3.78 -2.32
CA ASP A 123 -5.29 -5.04 -3.06
C ASP A 123 -6.63 -5.84 -3.12
N GLY A 124 -7.61 -5.49 -2.28
CA GLY A 124 -8.87 -6.23 -2.09
C GLY A 124 -10.02 -5.88 -3.04
N ASP A 125 -10.69 -6.91 -3.59
CA ASP A 125 -11.94 -6.81 -4.36
C ASP A 125 -13.01 -6.04 -3.54
N ALA A 126 -13.66 -5.05 -4.19
CA ALA A 126 -14.72 -4.17 -3.65
C ALA A 126 -15.99 -4.89 -3.13
N ARG A 127 -15.91 -6.20 -2.91
CA ARG A 127 -16.96 -7.05 -2.31
C ARG A 127 -16.82 -7.21 -0.80
N ARG A 128 -15.75 -6.70 -0.18
CA ARG A 128 -15.56 -6.68 1.29
C ARG A 128 -15.86 -5.32 1.96
N SER A 129 -16.62 -4.45 1.30
CA SER A 129 -17.02 -3.11 1.81
C SER A 129 -17.97 -3.09 3.01
N ARG A 130 -17.80 -4.00 3.98
CA ARG A 130 -18.44 -3.92 5.30
C ARG A 130 -17.41 -4.15 6.40
N HIS A 131 -16.36 -3.33 6.42
CA HIS A 131 -15.57 -3.13 7.64
C HIS A 131 -16.16 -1.93 8.40
N PRO A 132 -16.52 -2.06 9.70
CA PRO A 132 -17.13 -0.99 10.49
C PRO A 132 -16.20 0.19 10.84
N LEU A 133 -14.99 0.27 10.30
CA LEU A 133 -14.00 1.29 10.67
C LEU A 133 -14.31 2.69 10.10
N HIS A 134 -15.16 2.81 9.07
CA HIS A 134 -15.62 4.10 8.53
C HIS A 134 -16.92 4.62 9.16
N THR A 135 -17.45 4.01 10.23
CA THR A 135 -18.49 4.69 11.02
C THR A 135 -17.80 5.53 12.10
N SER A 136 -17.55 6.80 11.74
CA SER A 136 -17.35 7.94 12.64
C SER A 136 -17.30 7.64 14.15
N ASP A 137 -16.12 7.83 14.74
CA ASP A 137 -15.86 7.97 16.17
C ASP A 137 -16.69 9.14 16.77
N GLU A 138 -17.83 8.82 17.40
CA GLU A 138 -18.59 9.70 18.30
C GLU A 138 -18.16 9.50 19.77
N SER A 139 -16.88 9.23 20.07
CA SER A 139 -16.42 8.97 21.44
C SER A 139 -15.17 9.74 21.87
N ARG A 140 -14.65 10.64 21.03
CA ARG A 140 -13.50 11.51 21.39
C ARG A 140 -13.85 12.84 22.07
N THR A 141 -15.01 12.92 22.73
CA THR A 141 -15.23 13.88 23.82
C THR A 141 -15.59 13.11 25.07
N LEU A 142 -14.64 13.05 26.00
CA LEU A 142 -14.80 13.16 27.47
C LEU A 142 -13.53 12.62 28.13
N LEU A 143 -12.53 13.50 28.28
CA LEU A 143 -11.64 13.46 29.43
C LEU A 143 -12.19 14.46 30.48
N PRO A 144 -12.02 14.17 31.78
CA PRO A 144 -12.87 14.65 32.88
C PRO A 144 -12.82 16.17 33.12
#